data_AF-A0A2D6KVA7-F1
#
_entry.id   AF-A0A2D6KVA7-F1
#
_cell.length_a   1.000
_cell.length_b   1.000
_cell.length_c   1.000
_cell.angle_alpha   90.00
_cell.angle_beta   90.00
_cell.angle_gamma   90.00
#
_symmetry.space_group_name_H-M   'P 1'
#
loop_
_entity.id
_entity.type
_entity.pdbx_description
1 polymer ?
#
loop_
_entity_poly.entity_id
_entity_poly.type
_entity_poly.pdbx_seq_one_letter_code
_entity_poly.pdbx_strand_id
1 'polypeptide(L)'
;MITKNMLKLIGVIVLITFAAMILSTLLIKPVPPVLKFVDEKTDTALSGFVYLDDKYIGEVYEDGFFNDLPEEYCKGEHTITIKSSEYELSWGSMPSDCKAGLITLNYKDGE
;
A
#
# COMPACT_ATOMS: atom_id res chain seq x y z
N MET A 1 -50.41 -5.43 11.78
CA MET A 1 -50.33 -6.83 12.23
C MET A 1 -49.20 -7.51 11.47
N ILE A 2 -48.08 -7.84 12.12
CA ILE A 2 -46.96 -8.54 11.47
C ILE A 2 -47.31 -10.03 11.45
N THR A 3 -47.44 -10.62 10.27
CA THR A 3 -47.69 -12.06 10.13
C THR A 3 -46.40 -12.84 10.34
N LYS A 4 -46.49 -14.11 10.78
CA LYS A 4 -45.32 -14.99 10.91
C LYS A 4 -44.49 -15.07 9.63
N ASN A 5 -45.14 -14.92 8.46
CA ASN A 5 -44.47 -14.90 7.16
C ASN A 5 -43.67 -13.60 6.93
N MET A 6 -44.19 -12.45 7.38
CA MET A 6 -43.41 -11.19 7.36
C MET A 6 -42.20 -11.26 8.29
N LEU A 7 -42.33 -11.89 9.47
CA LEU A 7 -41.20 -12.04 10.40
C LEU A 7 -40.06 -12.89 9.80
N LYS A 8 -40.40 -13.99 9.10
CA LYS A 8 -39.43 -14.82 8.37
C LYS A 8 -38.75 -14.03 7.23
N LEU A 9 -39.54 -13.27 6.47
CA LEU A 9 -39.02 -12.45 5.36
C LEU A 9 -38.02 -11.41 5.86
N ILE A 10 -38.35 -10.69 6.93
CA ILE A 10 -37.47 -9.69 7.55
C ILE A 10 -36.15 -10.35 8.00
N GLY A 11 -36.23 -11.51 8.65
CA GLY A 11 -35.03 -12.25 9.07
C GLY A 11 -34.11 -12.63 7.91
N VAL A 12 -34.67 -13.09 6.78
CA VAL A 12 -33.90 -13.42 5.58
C VAL A 12 -33.25 -12.18 4.98
N ILE A 13 -33.97 -11.06 4.90
CA ILE A 13 -33.42 -9.80 4.35
C ILE A 13 -32.23 -9.33 5.19
N VAL A 14 -32.34 -9.34 6.53
CA VAL A 14 -31.24 -8.95 7.43
C VAL A 14 -30.02 -9.85 7.25
N LEU A 15 -30.23 -11.15 7.06
CA LEU A 15 -29.12 -12.09 6.82
C LEU A 15 -28.41 -11.78 5.49
N ILE A 16 -29.16 -11.49 4.44
CA ILE A 16 -28.62 -11.16 3.11
C ILE A 16 -27.83 -9.86 3.16
N THR A 17 -28.35 -8.82 3.81
CA THR A 17 -27.62 -7.54 3.91
C THR A 17 -26.34 -7.66 4.72
N PHE A 18 -26.35 -8.44 5.81
CA PHE A 18 -25.16 -8.72 6.60
C PHE A 18 -24.11 -9.51 5.80
N ALA A 19 -24.53 -10.55 5.07
CA ALA A 19 -23.64 -11.31 4.19
C ALA A 19 -23.05 -10.45 3.07
N ALA A 20 -23.86 -9.56 2.47
CA ALA A 20 -23.40 -8.62 1.45
C ALA A 20 -22.39 -7.61 2.00
N MET A 21 -22.56 -7.11 3.23
CA MET A 21 -21.59 -6.22 3.88
C MET A 21 -20.25 -6.93 4.12
N ILE A 22 -20.26 -8.16 4.63
CA ILE A 22 -19.04 -8.95 4.82
C ILE A 22 -18.35 -9.21 3.47
N LEU A 23 -19.11 -9.63 2.46
CA LEU A 23 -18.57 -9.87 1.13
C LEU A 23 -17.95 -8.59 0.55
N SER A 24 -18.58 -7.43 0.76
CA SER A 24 -18.06 -6.14 0.34
C SER A 24 -16.70 -5.84 0.99
N THR A 25 -16.55 -6.10 2.29
CA THR A 25 -15.26 -5.90 2.98
C THR A 25 -14.16 -6.83 2.51
N LEU A 26 -14.51 -8.04 2.05
CA LEU A 26 -13.55 -9.01 1.50
C LEU A 26 -13.11 -8.68 0.06
N LEU A 27 -13.88 -7.86 -0.66
CA LEU A 27 -13.61 -7.48 -2.05
C LEU A 27 -12.82 -6.17 -2.17
N ILE A 28 -12.57 -5.44 -1.08
CA ILE A 28 -11.73 -4.24 -1.10
C ILE A 28 -10.27 -4.69 -1.28
N LYS A 29 -9.78 -4.62 -2.51
CA LYS A 29 -8.36 -4.80 -2.79
C LYS A 29 -7.58 -3.66 -2.12
N PRO A 30 -6.53 -3.94 -1.34
CA PRO A 30 -5.65 -2.89 -0.84
C PRO A 30 -5.01 -2.19 -2.04
N VAL A 31 -5.12 -0.86 -2.08
CA VAL A 31 -4.44 -0.04 -3.07
C VAL A 31 -3.03 0.24 -2.55
N PRO A 32 -1.97 -0.08 -3.31
CA PRO A 32 -0.62 0.24 -2.90
C PRO A 32 -0.45 1.74 -2.64
N PRO A 33 0.37 2.12 -1.64
CA PRO A 33 0.63 3.52 -1.34
C PRO A 33 1.51 4.15 -2.41
N VAL A 34 1.58 5.47 -2.43
CA VAL A 34 2.63 6.21 -3.14
C VAL A 34 3.88 6.23 -2.27
N LEU A 35 5.05 6.02 -2.84
CA LEU A 35 6.32 6.22 -2.13
C LEU A 35 6.92 7.59 -2.48
N LYS A 36 7.50 8.26 -1.48
CA LYS A 36 8.29 9.48 -1.67
C LYS A 36 9.69 9.26 -1.08
N PHE A 37 10.73 9.37 -1.91
CA PHE A 37 12.12 9.21 -1.49
C PHE A 37 12.75 10.58 -1.25
N VAL A 38 13.31 10.81 -0.06
CA VAL A 38 13.81 12.12 0.36
C VAL A 38 15.08 11.99 1.18
N ASP A 39 16.02 12.90 0.99
CA ASP A 39 17.13 13.10 1.93
C ASP A 39 16.65 13.84 3.17
N GLU A 40 16.86 13.27 4.37
CA GLU A 40 16.36 13.85 5.63
C GLU A 40 17.07 15.15 6.02
N LYS A 41 18.34 15.33 5.61
CA LYS A 41 19.14 16.52 5.96
C LYS A 41 18.78 17.69 5.06
N THR A 42 18.57 17.44 3.77
CA THR A 42 18.36 18.50 2.76
C THR A 42 16.90 18.67 2.34
N ASP A 43 16.02 17.74 2.70
CA ASP A 43 14.63 17.63 2.21
C ASP A 43 14.54 17.58 0.68
N THR A 44 15.62 17.13 0.02
CA THR A 44 15.67 17.00 -1.43
C THR A 44 15.15 15.65 -1.88
N ALA A 45 14.37 15.63 -2.95
CA ALA A 45 13.91 14.41 -3.58
C ALA A 45 15.10 13.56 -4.09
N LEU A 46 14.99 12.25 -3.91
CA LEU A 46 15.95 11.27 -4.42
C LEU A 46 15.43 10.67 -5.72
N SER A 47 16.33 10.39 -6.65
CA SER A 47 16.04 9.80 -7.97
C SER A 47 16.87 8.55 -8.23
N GLY A 48 16.32 7.60 -8.98
CA GLY A 48 17.02 6.36 -9.28
C GLY A 48 16.09 5.19 -9.55
N PHE A 49 16.65 3.99 -9.57
CA PHE A 49 15.94 2.76 -9.89
C PHE A 49 15.37 2.12 -8.62
N VAL A 50 14.09 1.78 -8.65
CA VAL A 50 13.38 1.17 -7.53
C VAL A 50 13.30 -0.34 -7.71
N TYR A 51 13.59 -1.05 -6.63
CA TYR A 51 13.53 -2.49 -6.51
C TYR A 51 12.60 -2.88 -5.36
N LEU A 52 11.85 -3.96 -5.55
CA LEU A 52 11.05 -4.63 -4.54
C LEU A 52 11.58 -6.06 -4.40
N ASP A 53 12.09 -6.42 -3.23
CA ASP A 53 12.74 -7.72 -2.98
C ASP A 53 13.79 -8.06 -4.06
N ASP A 54 14.72 -7.14 -4.29
CA ASP A 54 15.78 -7.22 -5.32
C ASP A 54 15.29 -7.26 -6.78
N LYS A 55 13.99 -7.19 -7.04
CA LYS A 55 13.41 -7.14 -8.38
C LYS A 55 13.15 -5.70 -8.81
N TYR A 56 13.70 -5.30 -9.95
CA TYR A 56 13.42 -3.99 -10.55
C TYR A 56 11.92 -3.80 -10.84
N ILE A 57 11.36 -2.68 -10.39
CA ILE A 57 9.95 -2.32 -10.62
C ILE A 57 9.75 -0.98 -11.33
N GLY A 58 10.76 -0.11 -11.37
CA GLY A 58 10.66 1.15 -12.10
C GLY A 58 11.73 2.17 -11.73
N GLU A 59 11.52 3.42 -12.12
CA GLU A 59 12.44 4.53 -11.91
C GLU A 59 11.69 5.70 -11.26
N VAL A 60 12.39 6.41 -10.38
CA VAL A 60 11.95 7.63 -9.72
C VAL A 60 12.72 8.80 -10.30
N TYR A 61 11.98 9.82 -10.73
CA TYR A 61 12.52 11.03 -11.35
C TYR A 61 12.74 12.13 -10.29
N GLU A 62 12.99 13.35 -10.74
CA GLU A 62 13.38 14.50 -9.88
C GLU A 62 12.33 14.91 -8.83
N ASP A 63 11.09 14.43 -8.93
CA ASP A 63 10.03 14.71 -7.95
C ASP A 63 10.07 13.77 -6.73
N GLY A 64 10.83 12.67 -6.82
CA GLY A 64 11.01 11.70 -5.73
C GLY A 64 9.82 10.78 -5.52
N PHE A 65 8.78 10.82 -6.37
CA PHE A 65 7.57 10.04 -6.20
C PHE A 65 7.57 8.76 -7.04
N PHE A 66 7.11 7.67 -6.44
CA PHE A 66 6.90 6.40 -7.11
C PHE A 66 5.46 5.92 -6.89
N ASN A 67 4.70 5.79 -7.98
CA ASN A 67 3.26 5.46 -7.93
C ASN A 67 2.95 4.02 -8.41
N ASP A 68 3.93 3.34 -9.00
CA ASP A 68 3.73 2.06 -9.70
C ASP A 68 4.09 0.85 -8.83
N LEU A 69 3.73 0.89 -7.54
CA LEU A 69 3.92 -0.26 -6.66
C LEU A 69 3.00 -1.42 -7.08
N PRO A 70 3.52 -2.64 -7.26
CA PRO A 70 2.72 -3.79 -7.63
C PRO A 70 1.75 -4.21 -6.51
N GLU A 71 0.59 -4.81 -6.86
CA GLU A 71 -0.40 -5.30 -5.87
C GLU A 71 0.22 -6.30 -4.88
N GLU A 72 1.30 -6.99 -5.26
CA GLU A 72 2.07 -7.90 -4.43
C GLU A 72 2.60 -7.23 -3.16
N TYR A 73 2.96 -5.95 -3.22
CA TYR A 73 3.50 -5.18 -2.08
C TYR A 73 2.58 -5.23 -0.85
N CYS A 74 1.26 -5.28 -1.05
CA CYS A 74 0.29 -5.31 0.04
C CYS A 74 0.04 -6.71 0.61
N LYS A 75 0.65 -7.76 0.05
CA LYS A 75 0.39 -9.16 0.42
C LYS A 75 1.37 -9.68 1.47
N GLY A 76 2.47 -8.98 1.73
CA GLY A 76 3.52 -9.45 2.63
C GLY A 76 4.43 -8.34 3.15
N GLU A 77 5.45 -8.77 3.90
CA GLU A 77 6.59 -7.92 4.23
C GLU A 77 7.54 -7.90 3.05
N HIS A 78 8.10 -6.73 2.75
CA HIS A 78 8.96 -6.53 1.58
C HIS A 78 10.13 -5.61 1.91
N THR A 79 11.14 -5.64 1.06
CA THR A 79 12.23 -4.65 1.07
C THR A 79 12.11 -3.77 -0.16
N ILE A 80 11.99 -2.46 0.06
CA ILE A 80 12.09 -1.44 -0.98
C ILE A 80 13.51 -0.94 -1.03
N THR A 81 14.11 -0.95 -2.22
CA THR A 81 15.46 -0.44 -2.43
C THR A 81 15.46 0.59 -3.55
N ILE A 82 16.11 1.74 -3.34
CA ILE A 82 16.43 2.70 -4.43
C ILE A 82 17.94 2.67 -4.70
N LYS A 83 18.31 2.57 -5.98
CA LYS A 83 19.70 2.57 -6.43
C LYS A 83 19.96 3.68 -7.42
N SER A 84 21.01 4.45 -7.18
CA SER A 84 21.56 5.45 -8.10
C SER A 84 23.05 5.18 -8.32
N SER A 85 23.74 6.06 -9.06
CA SER A 85 25.21 6.01 -9.15
C SER A 85 25.91 6.37 -7.84
N GLU A 86 25.20 6.98 -6.89
CA GLU A 86 25.77 7.57 -5.67
C GLU A 86 25.39 6.80 -4.40
N TYR A 87 24.24 6.12 -4.40
CA TYR A 87 23.70 5.45 -3.22
C TYR A 87 22.89 4.20 -3.55
N GLU A 88 22.82 3.32 -2.55
CA GLU A 88 21.92 2.16 -2.51
C GLU A 88 21.28 2.11 -1.13
N LEU A 89 19.98 2.40 -1.06
CA LEU A 89 19.24 2.57 0.20
C LEU A 89 18.07 1.61 0.25
N SER A 90 17.85 0.98 1.40
CA SER A 90 16.82 -0.04 1.57
C SER A 90 15.96 0.21 2.81
N TRP A 91 14.65 -0.02 2.69
CA TRP A 91 13.67 0.10 3.76
C TRP A 91 12.79 -1.15 3.80
N GLY A 92 12.56 -1.68 5.00
CA GLY A 92 11.55 -2.71 5.21
C GLY A 92 10.14 -2.11 5.23
N SER A 93 9.18 -2.83 4.67
CA SER A 93 7.77 -2.46 4.68
C SER A 93 6.89 -3.59 5.18
N MET A 94 5.73 -3.24 5.74
CA MET A 94 4.72 -4.17 6.25
C MET A 94 3.40 -4.05 5.46
N PRO A 95 2.55 -5.10 5.46
CA PRO A 95 1.23 -5.03 4.82
C PRO A 95 0.33 -3.89 5.32
N SER A 96 0.55 -3.42 6.56
CA SER A 96 -0.17 -2.28 7.14
C SER A 96 0.07 -0.97 6.40
N ASP A 97 1.20 -0.85 5.70
CA ASP A 97 1.65 0.39 5.06
C ASP A 97 0.78 0.72 3.83
N CYS A 98 0.09 -0.26 3.25
CA CYS A 98 -0.92 -0.05 2.20
C CYS A 98 -2.14 0.76 2.64
N LYS A 99 -2.29 1.05 3.93
CA LYS A 99 -3.34 1.95 4.43
C LYS A 99 -2.88 3.41 4.48
N ALA A 100 -1.59 3.69 4.31
CA ALA A 100 -1.03 5.02 4.52
C ALA A 100 -1.34 6.00 3.38
N GLY A 101 -1.64 5.52 2.17
CA GLY A 101 -1.84 6.34 0.98
C GLY A 101 -0.53 6.94 0.44
N LEU A 102 0.33 7.46 1.32
CA LEU A 102 1.67 7.97 1.03
C LEU A 102 2.64 7.50 2.12
N ILE A 103 3.83 7.06 1.72
CA ILE A 103 4.94 6.71 2.62
C ILE A 103 6.16 7.53 2.21
N THR A 104 6.76 8.21 3.18
CA THR A 104 8.02 8.94 2.99
C THR A 104 9.19 8.09 3.47
N LEU A 105 10.11 7.78 2.57
CA LEU A 105 11.32 6.99 2.81
C LEU A 105 12.51 7.94 2.89
N ASN A 106 12.99 8.15 4.12
CA ASN A 106 14.04 9.11 4.42
C ASN A 106 15.42 8.45 4.36
N TYR A 107 16.36 9.11 3.68
CA TYR A 107 17.78 8.78 3.72
C TYR A 107 18.47 9.47 4.90
N LYS A 108 19.17 8.67 5.72
CA LYS A 108 20.05 9.16 6.78
C LYS A 108 21.49 8.83 6.42
N ASP A 109 22.19 9.87 6.01
CA ASP A 109 23.59 9.81 5.65
C ASP A 109 24.46 9.55 6.89
N GLY A 110 24.91 8.29 7.06
CA GLY A 110 25.77 7.83 8.17
C GLY A 110 25.41 6.49 8.84
N GLU A 111 24.43 5.73 8.34
CA GLU A 111 24.11 4.35 8.78
C GLU A 111 24.28 3.32 7.65
#